data_AF-A0A955ZEK6-F1
#
_entry.id   AF-A0A955ZEK6-F1
#
_cell.length_a   1.000
_cell.length_b   1.000
_cell.length_c   1.000
_cell.angle_alpha   90.00
_cell.angle_beta   90.00
_cell.angle_gamma   90.00
#
_symmetry.space_group_name_H-M   'P 1'
#
loop_
_entity.id
_entity.type
_entity.pdbx_description
1 polymer ?
#
loop_
_entity_poly.entity_id
_entity_poly.type
_entity_poly.pdbx_seq_one_letter_code
_entity_poly.pdbx_strand_id
1 'polypeptide(L)'
;MPEQRLRLLGSVLVVTVFATLALGAVPKTWSDAEVLTHTDLNANFQALDARLAAQESKRAIVKKNGKEWSLDATYCASTSESHTGSGWGGWGATKAACEAACSSSSAHICSAGEMIRSASLGINPSHIGWIDGDYSFAPPTGPVRNCDGWSSGAPNILGHMWDVSNVPSGGQGFPNATSCNNALWLLCCD
;
A
#
# COMPACT_ATOMS: atom_id res chain seq x y z
N MET A 1 -17.53 -56.09 14.62
CA MET A 1 -18.14 -54.76 14.86
C MET A 1 -18.22 -54.08 13.50
N PRO A 2 -19.42 -53.78 12.96
CA PRO A 2 -19.58 -53.34 11.59
C PRO A 2 -19.35 -51.83 11.43
N GLU A 3 -18.66 -51.47 10.35
CA GLU A 3 -18.39 -50.11 9.88
C GLU A 3 -19.68 -49.36 9.53
N GLN A 4 -19.87 -48.15 10.07
CA GLN A 4 -20.85 -47.20 9.55
C GLN A 4 -20.13 -46.08 8.78
N ARG A 5 -20.18 -46.17 7.45
CA ARG A 5 -19.71 -45.12 6.53
C ARG A 5 -20.81 -44.08 6.34
N LEU A 6 -20.68 -42.93 7.00
CA LEU A 6 -21.54 -41.77 6.83
C LEU A 6 -21.16 -41.05 5.52
N ARG A 7 -22.02 -41.13 4.50
CA ARG A 7 -21.89 -40.37 3.25
C ARG A 7 -22.57 -39.01 3.42
N LEU A 8 -21.79 -37.96 3.69
CA LEU A 8 -22.25 -36.58 3.59
C LEU A 8 -22.27 -36.17 2.11
N LEU A 9 -23.47 -36.06 1.55
CA LEU A 9 -23.72 -35.39 0.27
C LEU A 9 -23.83 -33.89 0.56
N GLY A 10 -22.70 -33.18 0.52
CA GLY A 10 -22.65 -31.73 0.60
C GLY A 10 -22.92 -31.11 -0.76
N SER A 11 -24.11 -30.53 -0.93
CA SER A 11 -24.46 -29.72 -2.11
C SER A 11 -23.56 -28.49 -2.19
N VAL A 12 -22.71 -28.43 -3.20
CA VAL A 12 -21.89 -27.25 -3.50
C VAL A 12 -22.77 -26.22 -4.21
N LEU A 13 -23.24 -25.21 -3.47
CA LEU A 13 -23.88 -24.04 -4.03
C LEU A 13 -22.80 -23.11 -4.61
N VAL A 14 -22.59 -23.19 -5.93
CA VAL A 14 -21.70 -22.25 -6.64
C VAL A 14 -22.45 -20.92 -6.81
N VAL A 15 -22.20 -19.97 -5.91
CA VAL A 15 -22.68 -18.59 -6.06
C VAL A 15 -21.69 -17.83 -6.95
N THR A 16 -21.99 -17.75 -8.24
CA THR A 16 -21.25 -16.90 -9.19
C THR A 16 -21.67 -15.45 -8.97
N VAL A 17 -20.92 -14.72 -8.14
CA VAL A 17 -21.05 -13.26 -8.04
C VAL A 17 -20.41 -12.66 -9.30
N PHE A 18 -21.22 -12.39 -10.32
CA PHE A 18 -20.82 -11.50 -11.40
C PHE A 18 -20.77 -10.08 -10.83
N ALA A 19 -19.58 -9.67 -10.39
CA ALA A 19 -19.31 -8.25 -10.27
C ALA A 19 -19.41 -7.67 -11.68
N THR A 20 -20.53 -7.01 -11.99
CA THR A 20 -20.65 -6.12 -13.14
C THR A 20 -19.68 -4.98 -12.91
N LEU A 21 -18.41 -5.21 -13.27
CA LEU A 21 -17.49 -4.13 -13.55
C LEU A 21 -18.21 -3.30 -14.61
N ALA A 22 -18.62 -2.09 -14.24
CA ALA A 22 -19.07 -1.07 -15.17
C ALA A 22 -17.87 -0.73 -16.06
N LEU A 23 -17.60 -1.60 -17.03
CA LEU A 23 -16.75 -1.33 -18.16
C LEU A 23 -17.46 -0.19 -18.87
N GLY A 24 -16.92 1.03 -18.75
CA GLY A 24 -17.38 2.15 -19.55
C GLY A 24 -17.55 1.71 -20.99
N ALA A 25 -18.56 2.24 -21.68
CA ALA A 25 -18.98 1.81 -23.01
C ALA A 25 -17.76 1.47 -23.88
N VAL A 26 -17.73 0.23 -24.39
CA VAL A 26 -16.65 -0.24 -25.26
C VAL A 26 -16.57 0.73 -26.45
N PRO A 27 -15.35 1.17 -26.85
CA PRO A 27 -15.16 1.97 -28.06
C PRO A 27 -15.98 1.39 -29.21
N LYS A 28 -16.68 2.25 -29.96
CA LYS A 28 -17.49 1.80 -31.08
C LYS A 28 -16.60 1.00 -32.03
N THR A 29 -16.95 -0.26 -32.27
CA THR A 29 -16.30 -1.09 -33.30
C THR A 29 -17.06 -0.89 -34.61
N TRP A 30 -16.36 -0.51 -35.67
CA TRP A 30 -16.95 -0.26 -37.00
C TRP A 30 -16.94 -1.52 -37.85
N SER A 31 -17.93 -1.65 -38.74
CA SER A 31 -17.93 -2.69 -39.78
C SER A 31 -17.21 -2.19 -41.05
N ASP A 32 -16.69 -3.10 -41.88
CA ASP A 32 -15.91 -2.76 -43.09
C ASP A 32 -16.65 -1.85 -44.09
N ALA A 33 -17.99 -1.83 -44.05
CA ALA A 33 -18.83 -1.03 -44.94
C ALA A 33 -19.34 0.28 -44.30
N GLU A 34 -19.00 0.56 -43.03
CA GLU A 34 -19.48 1.73 -42.33
C GLU A 34 -18.65 2.97 -42.68
N VAL A 35 -19.31 4.06 -43.08
CA VAL A 35 -18.64 5.33 -43.34
C VAL A 35 -18.31 6.02 -42.02
N LEU A 36 -17.03 6.09 -41.69
CA LEU A 36 -16.50 6.82 -40.55
C LEU A 36 -16.61 8.33 -40.74
N THR A 37 -17.33 9.00 -39.86
CA THR A 37 -17.34 10.47 -39.81
C THR A 37 -16.28 11.00 -38.85
N HIS A 38 -15.90 12.28 -39.00
CA HIS A 38 -15.02 12.94 -38.02
C HIS A 38 -15.66 12.96 -36.62
N THR A 39 -16.99 13.04 -36.54
CA THR A 39 -17.75 12.99 -35.28
C THR A 39 -17.58 11.64 -34.60
N ASP A 40 -17.65 10.52 -35.35
CA ASP A 40 -17.43 9.18 -34.81
C ASP A 40 -16.02 9.03 -34.22
N LEU A 41 -15.00 9.50 -34.94
CA LEU A 41 -13.61 9.44 -34.47
C LEU A 41 -13.40 10.27 -33.20
N ASN A 42 -13.86 11.52 -33.18
CA ASN A 42 -13.72 12.40 -32.02
C ASN A 42 -14.45 11.84 -30.79
N ALA A 43 -15.66 11.32 -30.97
CA ALA A 43 -16.40 10.68 -29.88
C ALA A 43 -15.65 9.46 -29.33
N ASN A 44 -15.02 8.66 -30.20
CA ASN A 44 -14.27 7.50 -29.78
C ASN A 44 -12.98 7.86 -29.04
N PHE A 45 -12.27 8.92 -29.45
CA PHE A 45 -11.10 9.43 -28.72
C PHE A 45 -11.48 9.99 -27.35
N GLN A 46 -12.56 10.77 -27.25
CA GLN A 46 -13.07 11.24 -25.95
C GLN A 46 -13.43 10.08 -25.02
N ALA A 47 -14.05 9.02 -25.55
CA ALA A 47 -14.34 7.82 -24.78
C ALA A 47 -13.07 7.09 -24.34
N LEU A 48 -12.04 7.05 -25.18
CA LEU A 48 -10.74 6.46 -24.84
C LEU A 48 -10.04 7.26 -23.75
N ASP A 49 -9.98 8.59 -23.86
CA ASP A 49 -9.37 9.48 -22.87
C ASP A 49 -10.08 9.34 -21.52
N ALA A 50 -11.41 9.30 -21.51
CA ALA A 50 -12.18 9.08 -20.29
C ALA A 50 -11.87 7.71 -19.65
N ARG A 51 -11.66 6.67 -20.47
CA ARG A 51 -11.28 5.33 -19.98
C ARG A 51 -9.85 5.29 -19.47
N LEU A 52 -8.92 5.94 -20.14
CA LEU A 52 -7.53 6.03 -19.71
C LEU A 52 -7.46 6.80 -18.39
N ALA A 53 -8.09 7.97 -18.30
CA ALA A 53 -8.20 8.73 -17.06
C ALA A 53 -8.83 7.90 -15.92
N ALA A 54 -9.88 7.12 -16.22
CA ALA A 54 -10.51 6.23 -15.24
C ALA A 54 -9.65 5.01 -14.86
N GLN A 55 -8.67 4.61 -15.66
CA GLN A 55 -7.71 3.55 -15.34
C GLN A 55 -6.51 4.11 -14.59
N GLU A 56 -5.99 5.27 -15.00
CA GLU A 56 -4.96 6.01 -14.29
C GLU A 56 -5.43 6.45 -12.89
N SER A 57 -6.72 6.77 -12.74
CA SER A 57 -7.32 7.05 -11.44
C SER A 57 -7.52 5.80 -10.59
N LYS A 58 -7.51 4.60 -11.19
CA LYS A 58 -7.50 3.33 -10.45
C LYS A 58 -6.06 3.03 -10.06
N ARG A 59 -5.59 3.73 -9.03
CA ARG A 59 -4.52 3.18 -8.18
C ARG A 59 -4.87 1.72 -7.89
N ALA A 60 -3.90 0.84 -7.96
CA ALA A 60 -4.11 -0.57 -7.75
C ALA A 60 -4.41 -0.81 -6.26
N ILE A 61 -5.64 -0.53 -5.83
CA ILE A 61 -6.06 -0.65 -4.43
C ILE A 61 -6.60 -2.06 -4.20
N VAL A 62 -5.97 -2.79 -3.28
CA VAL A 62 -6.49 -4.07 -2.79
C VAL A 62 -7.53 -3.80 -1.72
N LYS A 63 -8.76 -4.31 -1.92
CA LYS A 63 -9.83 -4.23 -0.92
C LYS A 63 -10.10 -5.60 -0.30
N LYS A 64 -10.08 -5.70 1.03
CA LYS A 64 -10.42 -6.92 1.75
C LYS A 64 -11.08 -6.57 3.09
N ASN A 65 -12.23 -7.15 3.38
CA ASN A 65 -12.97 -6.94 4.63
C ASN A 65 -13.21 -5.45 4.97
N GLY A 66 -13.51 -4.62 3.96
CA GLY A 66 -13.72 -3.18 4.15
C GLY A 66 -12.44 -2.36 4.42
N LYS A 67 -11.26 -2.96 4.27
CA LYS A 67 -9.96 -2.28 4.32
C LYS A 67 -9.36 -2.15 2.94
N GLU A 68 -8.63 -1.06 2.73
CA GLU A 68 -7.99 -0.71 1.48
C GLU A 68 -6.47 -0.60 1.67
N TRP A 69 -5.72 -0.98 0.64
CA TRP A 69 -4.27 -0.87 0.59
C TRP A 69 -3.85 -0.48 -0.84
N SER A 70 -3.15 0.64 -1.00
CA SER A 70 -2.61 1.07 -2.29
C SER A 70 -1.40 0.21 -2.68
N LEU A 71 -1.45 -0.43 -3.84
CA LEU A 71 -0.27 -1.02 -4.47
C LEU A 71 0.47 0.07 -5.25
N ASP A 72 1.80 0.00 -5.25
CA ASP A 72 2.69 1.01 -5.86
C ASP A 72 2.53 2.40 -5.24
N ALA A 73 2.23 2.46 -3.94
CA ALA A 73 2.09 3.69 -3.19
C ALA A 73 3.40 4.50 -3.17
N THR A 74 3.26 5.81 -3.01
CA THR A 74 4.39 6.73 -2.81
C THR A 74 4.22 7.48 -1.51
N TYR A 75 5.32 7.97 -0.95
CA TYR A 75 5.32 8.76 0.28
C TYR A 75 4.39 9.96 0.12
N CYS A 76 3.40 10.04 1.00
CA CYS A 76 2.41 11.11 1.00
C CYS A 76 2.61 12.07 2.17
N ALA A 77 2.83 11.55 3.38
CA ALA A 77 3.00 12.37 4.58
C ALA A 77 3.75 11.62 5.70
N SER A 78 4.16 12.38 6.71
CA SER A 78 4.52 11.84 8.03
C SER A 78 3.38 12.10 9.00
N THR A 79 3.23 11.28 10.03
CA THR A 79 2.32 11.59 11.15
C THR A 79 2.70 12.91 11.82
N SER A 80 1.77 13.54 12.54
CA SER A 80 2.05 14.80 13.27
C SER A 80 2.94 14.60 14.50
N GLU A 81 2.90 13.40 15.07
CA GLU A 81 3.63 13.05 16.29
C GLU A 81 4.61 11.90 16.04
N SER A 82 5.68 11.89 16.84
CA SER A 82 6.66 10.82 16.90
C SER A 82 6.39 9.92 18.09
N HIS A 83 6.50 8.61 17.91
CA HIS A 83 6.34 7.64 18.99
C HIS A 83 7.46 6.60 18.98
N THR A 84 7.68 5.99 20.15
CA THR A 84 8.42 4.74 20.23
C THR A 84 7.66 3.63 19.52
N GLY A 85 8.32 2.50 19.27
CA GLY A 85 7.74 1.34 18.62
C GLY A 85 6.45 0.81 19.28
N SER A 86 6.27 0.99 20.60
CA SER A 86 5.04 0.62 21.32
C SER A 86 3.95 1.68 21.31
N GLY A 87 4.27 2.93 20.97
CA GLY A 87 3.32 4.05 21.09
C GLY A 87 2.21 4.06 20.05
N TRP A 88 2.29 3.19 19.03
CA TRP A 88 1.33 3.16 17.93
C TRP A 88 0.14 2.24 18.15
N GLY A 89 0.21 1.24 19.03
CA GLY A 89 -0.92 0.32 19.28
C GLY A 89 -1.13 -0.76 18.21
N GLY A 90 -0.06 -1.17 17.51
CA GLY A 90 -0.09 -2.24 16.52
C GLY A 90 -0.55 -1.82 15.11
N TRP A 91 -0.60 -2.80 14.19
CA TRP A 91 -0.86 -2.59 12.75
C TRP A 91 -2.15 -1.84 12.42
N GLY A 92 -3.23 -2.09 13.17
CA GLY A 92 -4.50 -1.42 12.92
C GLY A 92 -4.43 0.08 13.22
N ALA A 93 -3.70 0.44 14.26
CA ALA A 93 -3.57 1.83 14.70
C ALA A 93 -2.48 2.59 13.92
N THR A 94 -1.39 1.93 13.50
CA THR A 94 -0.46 2.54 12.53
C THR A 94 -1.16 2.84 11.20
N LYS A 95 -2.01 1.93 10.71
CA LYS A 95 -2.84 2.18 9.51
C LYS A 95 -3.75 3.38 9.71
N ALA A 96 -4.51 3.44 10.81
CA ALA A 96 -5.41 4.56 11.09
C ALA A 96 -4.65 5.91 11.17
N ALA A 97 -3.45 5.91 11.74
CA ALA A 97 -2.59 7.09 11.78
C ALA A 97 -2.17 7.55 10.37
N CYS A 98 -1.84 6.62 9.47
CA CYS A 98 -1.52 6.96 8.09
C CYS A 98 -2.73 7.37 7.25
N GLU A 99 -3.90 6.76 7.48
CA GLU A 99 -5.16 7.20 6.87
C GLU A 99 -5.47 8.66 7.20
N ALA A 100 -5.22 9.06 8.46
CA ALA A 100 -5.35 10.45 8.90
C ALA A 100 -4.27 11.36 8.29
N ALA A 101 -3.00 10.94 8.31
CA ALA A 101 -1.88 11.76 7.82
C ALA A 101 -1.99 12.09 6.33
N CYS A 102 -2.45 11.15 5.51
CA CYS A 102 -2.57 11.32 4.06
C CYS A 102 -3.99 11.63 3.57
N SER A 103 -4.97 11.71 4.48
CA SER A 103 -6.39 11.91 4.13
C SER A 103 -6.91 10.88 3.11
N SER A 104 -6.50 9.61 3.25
CA SER A 104 -6.82 8.53 2.30
C SER A 104 -7.03 7.19 3.00
N SER A 105 -8.11 6.46 2.66
CA SER A 105 -8.45 5.16 3.26
C SER A 105 -7.51 4.02 2.87
N SER A 106 -6.79 4.17 1.76
CA SER A 106 -5.80 3.19 1.29
C SER A 106 -4.39 3.43 1.83
N ALA A 107 -4.18 4.56 2.52
CA ALA A 107 -2.90 4.90 3.11
C ALA A 107 -2.49 3.89 4.19
N HIS A 108 -1.18 3.70 4.29
CA HIS A 108 -0.54 2.73 5.18
C HIS A 108 0.87 3.18 5.51
N ILE A 109 1.51 2.50 6.47
CA ILE A 109 2.94 2.71 6.75
C ILE A 109 3.75 2.32 5.52
N CYS A 110 4.59 3.21 5.02
CA CYS A 110 5.41 2.96 3.84
C CYS A 110 6.27 1.72 4.06
N SER A 111 6.30 0.81 3.09
CA SER A 111 7.33 -0.23 3.02
C SER A 111 8.67 0.36 2.56
N ALA A 112 9.78 -0.36 2.79
CA ALA A 112 11.08 0.00 2.25
C ALA A 112 11.07 0.16 0.71
N GLY A 113 10.33 -0.69 0.00
CA GLY A 113 10.21 -0.60 -1.47
C GLY A 113 9.49 0.65 -1.94
N GLU A 114 8.44 1.07 -1.23
CA GLU A 114 7.69 2.29 -1.52
C GLU A 114 8.53 3.53 -1.23
N MET A 115 9.33 3.53 -0.16
CA MET A 115 10.27 4.62 0.10
C MET A 115 11.37 4.71 -0.95
N ILE A 116 11.95 3.60 -1.39
CA ILE A 116 12.94 3.58 -2.48
C ILE A 116 12.33 4.15 -3.78
N ARG A 117 11.10 3.75 -4.10
CA ARG A 117 10.38 4.27 -5.27
C ARG A 117 10.05 5.76 -5.15
N SER A 118 9.63 6.19 -3.97
CA SER A 118 9.35 7.61 -3.70
C SER A 118 10.63 8.43 -3.87
N ALA A 119 11.72 7.96 -3.28
CA ALA A 119 13.02 8.60 -3.37
C ALA A 119 13.51 8.70 -4.82
N SER A 120 13.36 7.64 -5.63
CA SER A 120 13.75 7.66 -7.05
C SER A 120 12.94 8.64 -7.89
N LEU A 121 11.72 9.00 -7.45
CA LEU A 121 10.89 10.06 -8.03
C LEU A 121 11.20 11.46 -7.47
N GLY A 122 12.22 11.59 -6.60
CA GLY A 122 12.58 12.85 -5.93
C GLY A 122 11.72 13.18 -4.71
N ILE A 123 10.86 12.26 -4.27
CA ILE A 123 9.98 12.43 -3.11
C ILE A 123 10.69 11.87 -1.87
N ASN A 124 11.12 12.74 -0.95
CA ASN A 124 11.76 12.33 0.29
C ASN A 124 11.06 12.99 1.50
N PRO A 125 10.93 12.27 2.62
CA PRO A 125 10.49 12.87 3.87
C PRO A 125 11.54 13.86 4.38
N SER A 126 11.10 14.90 5.10
CA SER A 126 11.99 15.87 5.74
C SER A 126 12.62 15.36 7.05
N HIS A 127 12.20 14.20 7.53
CA HIS A 127 12.58 13.65 8.84
C HIS A 127 12.82 12.13 8.75
N ILE A 128 13.58 11.61 9.72
CA ILE A 128 13.73 10.16 9.93
C ILE A 128 12.40 9.61 10.44
N GLY A 129 11.96 8.47 9.92
CA GLY A 129 10.69 7.90 10.35
C GLY A 129 10.64 6.38 10.25
N TRP A 130 9.73 5.79 10.99
CA TRP A 130 9.38 4.39 10.94
C TRP A 130 8.78 4.03 9.58
N ILE A 131 9.23 2.89 9.06
CA ILE A 131 8.72 2.25 7.86
C ILE A 131 8.39 0.80 8.17
N ASP A 132 7.59 0.17 7.32
CA ASP A 132 7.43 -1.26 7.31
C ASP A 132 8.58 -1.92 6.54
N GLY A 133 9.00 -3.07 7.03
CA GLY A 133 10.02 -3.91 6.40
C GLY A 133 9.83 -5.36 6.78
N ASP A 134 10.27 -6.25 5.89
CA ASP A 134 10.27 -7.69 6.16
C ASP A 134 11.16 -8.04 7.35
N TYR A 135 10.88 -9.18 7.99
CA TYR A 135 11.79 -9.73 9.00
C TYR A 135 13.20 -9.81 8.43
N SER A 136 14.13 -9.07 9.03
CA SER A 136 15.53 -9.10 8.66
C SER A 136 16.38 -9.47 9.87
N PHE A 137 17.51 -10.13 9.64
CA PHE A 137 18.48 -10.47 10.68
C PHE A 137 19.78 -9.74 10.39
N ALA A 138 20.17 -8.84 11.28
CA ALA A 138 21.43 -8.12 11.21
C ALA A 138 22.32 -8.58 12.39
N PRO A 139 23.27 -9.50 12.19
CA PRO A 139 24.27 -9.80 13.21
C PRO A 139 25.17 -8.56 13.43
N PRO A 140 25.56 -8.21 14.68
CA PRO A 140 25.22 -8.86 15.95
C PRO A 140 23.93 -8.32 16.63
N THR A 141 23.27 -7.36 15.98
CA THR A 141 22.16 -6.56 16.50
C THR A 141 20.85 -7.32 16.71
N GLY A 142 20.69 -8.50 16.10
CA GLY A 142 19.52 -9.36 16.24
C GLY A 142 18.47 -9.15 15.15
N PRO A 143 17.25 -9.69 15.31
CA PRO A 143 16.20 -9.56 14.32
C PRO A 143 15.52 -8.19 14.36
N VAL A 144 15.24 -7.64 13.19
CA VAL A 144 14.40 -6.45 12.99
C VAL A 144 12.98 -6.93 12.69
N ARG A 145 12.03 -6.55 13.56
CA ARG A 145 10.67 -7.11 13.58
C ARG A 145 9.58 -6.05 13.72
N ASN A 146 9.81 -4.87 13.15
CA ASN A 146 8.88 -3.73 13.24
C ASN A 146 8.40 -3.50 14.67
N CYS A 147 9.33 -3.51 15.63
CA CYS A 147 9.00 -3.32 17.04
C CYS A 147 7.97 -4.33 17.59
N ASP A 148 8.15 -5.61 17.21
CA ASP A 148 7.24 -6.71 17.48
C ASP A 148 5.81 -6.38 17.04
N GLY A 149 5.67 -5.94 15.80
CA GLY A 149 4.38 -5.51 15.22
C GLY A 149 3.84 -4.24 15.88
N TRP A 150 4.72 -3.28 16.15
CA TRP A 150 4.43 -1.97 16.74
C TRP A 150 3.78 -2.05 18.12
N SER A 151 4.25 -3.02 18.91
CA SER A 151 3.76 -3.29 20.27
C SER A 151 4.85 -3.17 21.34
N SER A 152 6.12 -3.07 20.95
CA SER A 152 7.26 -2.99 21.85
C SER A 152 8.08 -1.72 21.67
N GLY A 153 8.40 -1.07 22.78
CA GLY A 153 9.35 0.04 22.84
C GLY A 153 10.69 -0.38 23.45
N ALA A 154 10.97 -1.68 23.55
CA ALA A 154 12.16 -2.17 24.24
C ALA A 154 13.44 -1.83 23.46
N PRO A 155 14.52 -1.43 24.17
CA PRO A 155 15.74 -0.96 23.52
C PRO A 155 16.52 -2.05 22.75
N ASN A 156 16.23 -3.33 23.01
CA ASN A 156 16.85 -4.48 22.37
C ASN A 156 15.98 -5.09 21.25
N ILE A 157 14.87 -4.46 20.89
CA ILE A 157 14.05 -4.81 19.74
C ILE A 157 14.26 -3.73 18.69
N LEU A 158 14.40 -4.15 17.43
CA LEU A 158 14.66 -3.26 16.31
C LEU A 158 13.42 -3.12 15.42
N GLY A 159 13.22 -1.91 14.91
CA GLY A 159 12.25 -1.57 13.88
C GLY A 159 12.93 -1.01 12.64
N HIS A 160 12.27 -1.13 11.49
CA HIS A 160 12.75 -0.54 10.25
C HIS A 160 12.45 0.96 10.24
N MET A 161 13.43 1.76 9.83
CA MET A 161 13.29 3.20 9.66
C MET A 161 13.82 3.62 8.29
N TRP A 162 13.38 4.78 7.81
CA TRP A 162 14.02 5.49 6.71
C TRP A 162 14.94 6.56 7.29
N ASP A 163 16.23 6.43 7.03
CA ASP A 163 17.25 7.32 7.58
C ASP A 163 17.62 8.41 6.56
N VAL A 164 17.53 9.66 7.00
CA VAL A 164 17.92 10.86 6.22
C VAL A 164 19.12 11.60 6.84
N SER A 165 19.70 11.09 7.93
CA SER A 165 20.73 11.80 8.72
C SER A 165 22.11 11.86 8.07
N ASN A 166 22.48 10.85 7.29
CA ASN A 166 23.83 10.71 6.71
C ASN A 166 23.86 10.87 5.20
N VAL A 167 22.94 11.69 4.69
CA VAL A 167 22.74 11.86 3.26
C VAL A 167 23.46 13.15 2.83
N PRO A 168 24.44 13.09 1.90
CA PRO A 168 25.07 14.30 1.35
C PRO A 168 24.01 15.28 0.85
N SER A 169 24.28 16.58 0.83
CA SER A 169 23.33 17.58 0.33
C SER A 169 22.78 17.19 -1.04
N GLY A 170 21.48 16.86 -1.11
CA GLY A 170 20.80 16.40 -2.33
C GLY A 170 20.75 14.88 -2.54
N GLY A 171 21.28 14.07 -1.61
CA GLY A 171 21.10 12.62 -1.64
C GLY A 171 19.71 12.20 -1.16
N GLN A 172 19.45 10.90 -1.27
CA GLN A 172 18.20 10.28 -0.83
C GLN A 172 18.41 9.55 0.50
N GLY A 173 17.35 9.43 1.30
CA GLY A 173 17.41 8.57 2.47
C GLY A 173 17.57 7.10 2.08
N PHE A 174 17.74 6.23 3.07
CA PHE A 174 17.88 4.79 2.85
C PHE A 174 17.19 3.98 3.96
N PRO A 175 16.75 2.74 3.68
CA PRO A 175 16.25 1.86 4.71
C PRO A 175 17.36 1.53 5.72
N ASN A 176 17.05 1.65 7.00
CA ASN A 176 17.93 1.34 8.11
C ASN A 176 17.11 0.65 9.22
N ALA A 177 17.76 0.22 10.29
CA ALA A 177 17.11 -0.28 11.49
C ALA A 177 17.55 0.55 12.69
N THR A 178 16.64 0.75 13.64
CA THR A 178 16.97 1.39 14.90
C THR A 178 16.21 0.77 16.05
N SER A 179 16.64 1.10 17.26
CA SER A 179 16.01 0.62 18.48
C SER A 179 14.60 1.17 18.63
N CYS A 180 13.67 0.30 19.04
CA CYS A 180 12.26 0.64 19.19
C CYS A 180 11.96 1.61 20.34
N ASN A 181 12.94 1.95 21.16
CA ASN A 181 12.78 3.01 22.17
C ASN A 181 12.98 4.43 21.59
N ASN A 182 13.38 4.57 20.33
CA ASN A 182 13.50 5.88 19.67
C ASN A 182 12.13 6.42 19.30
N ALA A 183 11.88 7.70 19.54
CA ALA A 183 10.64 8.35 19.10
C ALA A 183 10.82 8.85 17.65
N LEU A 184 10.12 8.22 16.71
CA LEU A 184 10.13 8.59 15.29
C LEU A 184 8.70 8.72 14.76
N TRP A 185 8.52 9.48 13.69
CA TRP A 185 7.25 9.60 12.96
C TRP A 185 6.95 8.32 12.16
N LEU A 186 5.68 7.98 11.92
CA LEU A 186 5.37 7.02 10.85
C LEU A 186 5.50 7.74 9.51
N LEU A 187 6.19 7.11 8.57
CA LEU A 187 6.16 7.53 7.18
C LEU A 187 5.02 6.79 6.49
N CYS A 188 4.14 7.56 5.87
CA CYS A 188 2.90 7.05 5.31
C CYS A 188 2.93 7.15 3.79
N CYS A 189 2.44 6.10 3.15
CA CYS A 189 2.38 5.96 1.71
C CYS A 189 0.93 5.74 1.27
N ASP A 190 0.61 6.29 0.11
CA ASP A 190 -0.66 6.06 -0.59
C ASP A 190 -0.47 6.04 -2.11
#